data_AF-A0A1Y4D0X5-F1
#
_entry.id   AF-A0A1Y4D0X5-F1
#
_cell.length_a   1.000
_cell.length_b   1.000
_cell.length_c   1.000
_cell.angle_alpha   90.00
_cell.angle_beta   90.00
_cell.angle_gamma   90.00
#
_symmetry.space_group_name_H-M   'P 1'
#
loop_
_entity.id
_entity.type
_entity.pdbx_description
1 polymer ?
#
loop_
_entity_poly.entity_id
_entity_poly.type
_entity_poly.pdbx_seq_one_letter_code
_entity_poly.pdbx_strand_id
1 'polypeptide(L)'
;MKKKWICTVCGYVHEGDEAPDFCPQCKQPKSKFKELVETTGALTFADEHVIGVAKGCDDEMIKDLNAHFMGECTEVGMYLAMSRQADREGYPEVAEAFKRYAWEEAEHAAKFAELLGDVVWDTKTNLEKRMNAECGACEDKKRIATRAKQLNLDAIHDTVHEMAKDEARHGKGFEGLFNRYFKK
;
A
#
# COMPACT_ATOMS: atom_id res chain seq x y z
N MET A 1 32.42 -26.18 14.72
CA MET A 1 31.33 -25.18 14.84
C MET A 1 30.12 -25.89 15.39
N LYS A 2 29.41 -25.31 16.36
CA LYS A 2 28.16 -25.90 16.89
C LYS A 2 27.06 -25.77 15.83
N LYS A 3 26.22 -26.79 15.70
CA LYS A 3 25.06 -26.74 14.79
C LYS A 3 24.07 -25.68 15.26
N LYS A 4 23.33 -25.12 14.30
CA LYS A 4 22.21 -24.21 14.56
C LYS A 4 20.91 -24.91 14.24
N TRP A 5 19.92 -24.76 15.09
CA TRP A 5 18.59 -25.33 14.92
C TRP A 5 17.57 -24.20 14.99
N ILE A 6 16.74 -24.05 13.96
CA ILE A 6 15.70 -23.04 13.89
C ILE A 6 14.33 -23.66 14.14
N CYS A 7 13.55 -23.05 15.04
CA CYS A 7 12.15 -23.40 15.25
C CYS A 7 11.32 -22.90 14.05
N THR A 8 10.64 -23.80 13.35
CA THR A 8 9.82 -23.49 12.18
C THR A 8 8.49 -22.81 12.51
N VAL A 9 8.18 -22.63 13.80
CA VAL A 9 6.94 -21.97 14.25
C VAL A 9 7.18 -20.51 14.61
N CYS A 10 8.27 -20.19 15.31
CA CYS A 10 8.54 -18.82 15.78
C CYS A 10 9.91 -18.25 15.38
N GLY A 11 10.74 -19.02 14.67
CA GLY A 11 12.06 -18.56 14.23
C GLY A 11 13.17 -18.56 15.29
N TYR A 12 12.91 -19.01 16.53
CA TYR A 12 13.96 -19.11 17.55
C TYR A 12 15.11 -20.00 17.08
N VAL A 13 16.35 -19.50 17.20
CA VAL A 13 17.58 -20.23 16.85
C VAL A 13 18.28 -20.73 18.11
N HIS A 14 18.55 -22.03 18.16
CA HIS A 14 19.33 -22.69 19.20
C HIS A 14 20.70 -23.10 18.65
N GLU A 15 21.77 -22.82 19.39
CA GLU A 15 23.12 -23.31 19.10
C GLU A 15 23.46 -24.50 20.01
N GLY A 16 23.64 -25.67 19.41
CA GLY A 16 23.87 -26.91 20.13
C GLY A 16 23.97 -28.10 19.18
N ASP A 17 24.46 -29.23 19.68
CA ASP A 17 24.62 -30.43 18.86
C ASP A 17 23.26 -30.98 18.37
N GLU A 18 22.21 -30.77 19.17
CA GLU A 18 20.83 -31.12 18.86
C GLU A 18 19.85 -30.00 19.19
N ALA A 19 18.66 -30.03 18.57
CA ALA A 19 17.54 -29.17 18.94
C ALA A 19 17.04 -29.50 20.37
N PRO A 20 16.56 -28.50 21.13
CA PRO A 20 16.01 -28.72 22.47
C PRO A 20 14.67 -29.48 22.39
N ASP A 21 14.31 -30.18 23.46
CA ASP A 21 13.03 -30.93 23.55
C ASP A 21 11.81 -30.02 23.36
N PHE A 22 11.90 -28.78 23.87
CA PHE A 22 10.90 -27.74 23.70
C PHE A 22 11.56 -26.41 23.36
N CYS A 23 10.95 -25.68 22.42
CA CYS A 23 11.37 -24.32 22.09
C CYS A 23 11.25 -23.41 23.33
N PRO A 24 12.32 -22.71 23.76
CA PRO A 24 12.25 -21.80 24.90
C PRO A 24 11.24 -20.67 24.72
N GLN A 25 10.99 -20.25 23.48
CA GLN A 25 10.10 -19.14 23.12
C GLN A 25 8.63 -19.59 23.01
N CYS A 26 8.31 -20.46 22.05
CA CYS A 26 6.91 -20.83 21.75
C CYS A 26 6.46 -22.17 22.36
N LYS A 27 7.35 -22.86 23.10
CA LYS A 27 7.11 -24.16 23.76
C LYS A 27 6.73 -25.31 22.81
N GLN A 28 6.87 -25.14 21.50
CA GLN A 28 6.67 -26.21 20.52
C GLN A 28 7.75 -27.29 20.65
N PRO A 29 7.43 -28.56 20.36
CA PRO A 29 8.36 -29.67 20.57
C PRO A 29 9.52 -29.66 19.57
N LYS A 30 10.56 -30.45 19.87
CA LYS A 30 11.76 -30.68 19.04
C LYS A 30 11.46 -30.98 17.57
N SER A 31 10.33 -31.64 17.27
CA SER A 31 9.89 -31.93 15.90
C SER A 31 9.58 -30.70 15.04
N LYS A 32 9.46 -29.52 15.66
CA LYS A 32 9.33 -28.22 14.99
C LYS A 32 10.66 -27.52 14.78
N PHE A 33 11.80 -28.18 15.00
CA PHE A 33 13.11 -27.64 14.65
C PHE A 33 13.64 -28.24 13.35
N LYS A 34 14.33 -27.41 12.57
CA LYS A 34 15.16 -27.83 11.43
C LYS A 34 16.59 -27.35 11.64
N GLU A 35 17.56 -28.13 11.19
CA GLU A 35 18.95 -27.65 11.15
C GLU A 35 19.01 -26.44 10.21
N LEU A 36 19.53 -25.32 10.73
CA LEU A 36 19.69 -24.09 9.97
C LEU A 36 20.98 -24.19 9.17
N VAL A 37 20.84 -24.55 7.89
CA VAL A 37 21.93 -24.56 6.93
C VAL A 37 22.03 -23.19 6.30
N GLU A 38 23.20 -22.56 6.37
CA GLU A 38 23.46 -21.29 5.67
C GLU A 38 23.38 -21.52 4.17
N THR A 39 22.33 -20.98 3.54
CA THR A 39 22.17 -21.01 2.08
C THR A 39 22.88 -19.80 1.46
N THR A 40 23.77 -20.06 0.51
CA THR A 40 24.50 -19.01 -0.25
C THR A 40 23.71 -18.45 -1.44
N GLY A 41 22.47 -18.91 -1.66
CA GLY A 41 21.57 -18.48 -2.72
C GLY A 41 20.40 -17.64 -2.24
N ALA A 42 19.50 -17.29 -3.16
CA ALA A 42 18.24 -16.63 -2.83
C ALA A 42 17.36 -17.52 -1.94
N LEU A 43 16.59 -16.91 -1.05
CA LEU A 43 15.60 -17.62 -0.24
C LEU A 43 14.47 -18.13 -1.12
N THR A 44 14.01 -19.36 -0.85
CA THR A 44 12.80 -19.93 -1.45
C THR A 44 11.68 -19.86 -0.42
N PHE A 45 10.55 -19.26 -0.79
CA PHE A 45 9.34 -19.23 0.04
C PHE A 45 8.35 -20.30 -0.42
N ALA A 46 7.55 -20.82 0.51
CA ALA A 46 6.59 -21.88 0.21
C ALA A 46 5.38 -21.37 -0.58
N ASP A 47 5.05 -20.09 -0.42
CA ASP A 47 3.95 -19.40 -1.09
C ASP A 47 4.15 -17.88 -1.01
N GLU A 48 3.46 -17.13 -1.87
CA GLU A 48 3.51 -15.66 -1.93
C GLU A 48 2.19 -15.07 -2.41
N HIS A 49 1.96 -13.78 -2.09
CA HIS A 49 0.81 -13.07 -2.67
C HIS A 49 1.07 -12.84 -4.16
N VAL A 50 0.05 -13.10 -4.98
CA VAL A 50 0.11 -12.93 -6.43
C VAL A 50 -0.82 -11.79 -6.82
N ILE A 51 -0.28 -10.80 -7.51
CA ILE A 51 -1.05 -9.70 -8.07
C ILE A 51 -1.78 -10.18 -9.34
N GLY A 52 -3.05 -9.83 -9.48
CA GLY A 52 -3.85 -10.11 -10.66
C GLY A 52 -4.45 -11.51 -10.69
N VAL A 53 -4.66 -12.15 -9.54
CA VAL A 53 -5.31 -13.48 -9.46
C VAL A 53 -6.71 -13.50 -10.05
N ALA A 54 -7.39 -12.37 -10.15
CA ALA A 54 -8.72 -12.26 -10.74
C ALA A 54 -8.72 -12.18 -12.27
N LYS A 55 -7.57 -11.99 -12.96
CA LYS A 55 -7.51 -11.74 -14.42
C LYS A 55 -8.10 -12.85 -15.33
N GLY A 56 -8.42 -14.01 -14.77
CA GLY A 56 -9.08 -15.12 -15.47
C GLY A 56 -10.54 -15.36 -15.05
N CYS A 57 -11.10 -14.53 -14.16
CA CYS A 57 -12.50 -14.60 -13.78
C CYS A 57 -13.41 -14.14 -14.92
N ASP A 58 -14.70 -14.46 -14.83
CA ASP A 58 -15.70 -13.97 -15.78
C ASP A 58 -15.90 -12.44 -15.69
N ASP A 59 -16.48 -11.87 -16.75
CA ASP A 59 -16.66 -10.42 -16.89
C ASP A 59 -17.53 -9.81 -15.78
N GLU A 60 -18.49 -10.57 -15.23
CA GLU A 60 -19.36 -10.10 -14.16
C GLU A 60 -18.55 -9.98 -12.85
N MET A 61 -17.74 -10.98 -12.53
CA MET A 61 -16.82 -10.93 -11.39
C MET A 61 -15.82 -9.78 -11.50
N ILE A 62 -15.17 -9.60 -12.66
CA ILE A 62 -14.23 -8.48 -12.87
C ILE A 62 -14.93 -7.13 -12.69
N LYS A 63 -16.16 -7.02 -13.20
CA LYS A 63 -16.97 -5.79 -13.06
C LYS A 63 -17.31 -5.52 -11.60
N ASP A 64 -17.72 -6.53 -10.84
CA ASP A 64 -18.06 -6.39 -9.42
C ASP A 64 -16.83 -5.97 -8.61
N LEU A 65 -15.68 -6.61 -8.82
CA LEU A 65 -14.43 -6.25 -8.15
C LEU A 65 -14.00 -4.81 -8.48
N ASN A 66 -14.14 -4.37 -9.73
CA ASN A 66 -13.85 -2.99 -10.12
C ASN A 66 -14.84 -1.98 -9.49
N ALA A 67 -16.13 -2.33 -9.43
CA ALA A 67 -17.14 -1.48 -8.80
C ALA A 67 -16.85 -1.29 -7.31
N HIS A 68 -16.47 -2.37 -6.62
CA HIS A 68 -16.05 -2.30 -5.22
C HIS A 68 -14.75 -1.52 -5.05
N PHE A 69 -13.71 -1.76 -5.85
CA PHE A 69 -12.49 -0.93 -5.82
C PHE A 69 -12.80 0.57 -5.87
N MET A 70 -13.66 0.97 -6.81
CA MET A 70 -14.07 2.37 -6.96
C MET A 70 -14.93 2.87 -5.78
N GLY A 71 -15.79 2.02 -5.24
CA GLY A 71 -16.60 2.29 -4.04
C GLY A 71 -15.70 2.58 -2.84
N GLU A 72 -14.81 1.65 -2.51
CA GLU A 72 -13.87 1.76 -1.39
C GLU A 72 -12.97 3.01 -1.53
N CYS A 73 -12.41 3.27 -2.72
CA CYS A 73 -11.63 4.51 -2.95
C CYS A 73 -12.44 5.78 -2.70
N THR A 74 -13.75 5.76 -3.01
CA THR A 74 -14.65 6.88 -2.78
C THR A 74 -14.92 7.06 -1.28
N GLU A 75 -15.16 5.95 -0.57
CA GLU A 75 -15.39 5.96 0.88
C GLU A 75 -14.19 6.51 1.65
N VAL A 76 -12.96 6.18 1.27
CA VAL A 76 -11.74 6.78 1.86
C VAL A 76 -11.82 8.32 1.82
N GLY A 77 -12.09 8.89 0.65
CA GLY A 77 -12.20 10.34 0.47
C GLY A 77 -13.37 10.94 1.26
N MET A 78 -14.52 10.27 1.24
CA MET A 78 -15.73 10.68 1.97
C MET A 78 -15.50 10.69 3.48
N TYR A 79 -14.99 9.60 4.06
CA TYR A 79 -14.76 9.48 5.50
C TYR A 79 -13.70 10.46 6.00
N LEU A 80 -12.63 10.72 5.24
CA LEU A 80 -11.67 11.78 5.59
C LEU A 80 -12.31 13.18 5.54
N ALA A 81 -13.22 13.44 4.60
CA ALA A 81 -13.96 14.70 4.55
C ALA A 81 -14.97 14.84 5.71
N MET A 82 -15.70 13.77 6.03
CA MET A 82 -16.63 13.70 7.18
C MET A 82 -15.89 13.87 8.50
N SER A 83 -14.71 13.26 8.64
CA SER A 83 -13.83 13.44 9.78
C SER A 83 -13.48 14.92 10.00
N ARG A 84 -13.04 15.62 8.94
CA ARG A 84 -12.75 17.07 9.00
C ARG A 84 -13.98 17.89 9.38
N GLN A 85 -15.17 17.46 8.98
CA GLN A 85 -16.41 18.13 9.36
C GLN A 85 -16.72 17.92 10.85
N ALA A 86 -16.60 16.69 11.35
CA ALA A 86 -16.79 16.36 12.77
C ALA A 86 -15.85 17.17 13.67
N ASP A 87 -14.58 17.33 13.30
CA ASP A 87 -13.62 18.18 14.03
C ASP A 87 -14.10 19.65 14.10
N ARG A 88 -14.63 20.20 13.00
CA ARG A 88 -15.14 21.59 12.96
C ARG A 88 -16.41 21.78 13.79
N GLU A 89 -17.20 20.74 13.95
CA GLU A 89 -18.41 20.74 14.78
C GLU A 89 -18.12 20.44 16.26
N GLY A 90 -16.86 20.14 16.60
CA GLY A 90 -16.43 19.89 17.98
C GLY A 90 -16.59 18.44 18.45
N TYR A 91 -16.61 17.47 17.53
CA TYR A 91 -16.72 16.04 17.83
C TYR A 91 -15.44 15.27 17.46
N PRO A 92 -14.33 15.46 18.20
CA PRO A 92 -13.04 14.86 17.85
C PRO A 92 -13.05 13.33 17.90
N GLU A 93 -13.83 12.69 18.80
CA GLU A 93 -13.93 11.23 18.87
C GLU A 93 -14.62 10.64 17.64
N VAL A 94 -15.62 11.36 17.09
CA VAL A 94 -16.29 10.99 15.84
C VAL A 94 -15.34 11.18 14.67
N ALA A 95 -14.55 12.25 14.67
CA ALA A 95 -13.54 12.50 13.65
C ALA A 95 -12.49 11.38 13.60
N GLU A 96 -12.01 10.91 14.76
CA GLU A 96 -11.07 9.79 14.84
C GLU A 96 -11.69 8.47 14.40
N ALA A 97 -12.97 8.22 14.70
CA ALA A 97 -13.69 7.05 14.19
C ALA A 97 -13.71 7.05 12.65
N PHE A 98 -14.06 8.16 12.02
CA PHE A 98 -14.03 8.29 10.55
C PHE A 98 -12.63 8.10 9.97
N LYS A 99 -11.56 8.63 10.60
CA LYS A 99 -10.18 8.40 10.13
C LYS A 99 -9.81 6.92 10.16
N ARG A 100 -10.20 6.21 11.23
CA ARG A 100 -9.96 4.77 11.34
C ARG A 100 -10.68 4.01 10.22
N TYR A 101 -11.98 4.28 10.02
CA TYR A 101 -12.75 3.60 8.96
C TYR A 101 -12.21 3.92 7.57
N ALA A 102 -11.77 5.16 7.31
CA ALA A 102 -11.10 5.50 6.05
C ALA A 102 -9.83 4.65 5.80
N TRP A 103 -9.08 4.28 6.84
CA TRP A 103 -7.93 3.37 6.69
C TRP A 103 -8.33 1.91 6.51
N GLU A 104 -9.47 1.50 7.06
CA GLU A 104 -10.05 0.18 6.81
C GLU A 104 -10.52 0.07 5.34
N GLU A 105 -11.22 1.07 4.80
CA GLU A 105 -11.62 1.08 3.38
C GLU A 105 -10.42 1.23 2.43
N ALA A 106 -9.37 1.93 2.84
CA ALA A 106 -8.12 1.96 2.07
C ALA A 106 -7.48 0.57 1.97
N GLU A 107 -7.61 -0.26 3.01
CA GLU A 107 -7.15 -1.65 3.02
C GLU A 107 -8.01 -2.52 2.09
N HIS A 108 -9.33 -2.35 2.13
CA HIS A 108 -10.25 -3.02 1.20
C HIS A 108 -9.94 -2.66 -0.26
N ALA A 109 -9.78 -1.36 -0.56
CA ALA A 109 -9.41 -0.87 -1.89
C ALA A 109 -8.08 -1.47 -2.36
N ALA A 110 -7.07 -1.54 -1.48
CA ALA A 110 -5.77 -2.12 -1.81
C ALA A 110 -5.88 -3.61 -2.18
N LYS A 111 -6.68 -4.39 -1.43
CA LYS A 111 -6.94 -5.80 -1.76
C LYS A 111 -7.64 -5.96 -3.10
N PHE A 112 -8.67 -5.18 -3.40
CA PHE A 112 -9.32 -5.24 -4.72
C PHE A 112 -8.34 -4.88 -5.84
N ALA A 113 -7.50 -3.87 -5.65
CA ALA A 113 -6.47 -3.51 -6.61
C ALA A 113 -5.44 -4.64 -6.83
N GLU A 114 -5.02 -5.34 -5.77
CA GLU A 114 -4.13 -6.50 -5.87
C GLU A 114 -4.80 -7.68 -6.59
N LEU A 115 -6.05 -8.00 -6.28
CA LEU A 115 -6.81 -9.06 -6.93
C LEU A 115 -6.93 -8.80 -8.44
N LEU A 116 -7.29 -7.58 -8.83
CA LEU A 116 -7.45 -7.15 -10.22
C LEU A 116 -6.10 -7.05 -10.95
N GLY A 117 -5.10 -6.44 -10.30
CA GLY A 117 -3.76 -6.28 -10.86
C GLY A 117 -3.67 -5.32 -12.05
N ASP A 118 -4.61 -4.38 -12.15
CA ASP A 118 -4.70 -3.40 -13.26
C ASP A 118 -4.08 -2.05 -12.90
N VAL A 119 -3.90 -1.76 -11.61
CA VAL A 119 -3.37 -0.49 -11.09
C VAL A 119 -2.16 -0.67 -10.16
N VAL A 120 -1.68 -1.90 -10.01
CA VAL A 120 -0.51 -2.27 -9.19
C VAL A 120 0.35 -3.30 -9.93
N TRP A 121 1.66 -3.10 -9.89
CA TRP A 121 2.70 -3.89 -10.56
C TRP A 121 3.92 -4.08 -9.65
N ASP A 122 5.09 -4.43 -10.22
CA ASP A 122 6.35 -4.35 -9.50
C ASP A 122 6.72 -2.90 -9.14
N THR A 123 7.55 -2.74 -8.10
CA THR A 123 7.92 -1.43 -7.54
C THR A 123 8.54 -0.49 -8.56
N LYS A 124 9.34 -0.99 -9.51
CA LYS A 124 9.96 -0.15 -10.54
C LYS A 124 8.89 0.42 -11.45
N THR A 125 8.00 -0.43 -11.96
CA THR A 125 6.88 -0.01 -12.83
C THR A 125 5.89 0.90 -12.09
N ASN A 126 5.61 0.64 -10.81
CA ASN A 126 4.75 1.53 -10.00
C ASN A 126 5.33 2.95 -9.93
N LEU A 127 6.61 3.09 -9.58
CA LEU A 127 7.26 4.40 -9.49
C LEU A 127 7.28 5.13 -10.83
N GLU A 128 7.61 4.42 -11.92
CA GLU A 128 7.64 5.00 -13.27
C GLU A 128 6.26 5.49 -13.72
N LYS A 129 5.22 4.68 -13.51
CA LYS A 129 3.86 5.06 -13.89
C LYS A 129 3.36 6.24 -13.05
N ARG A 130 3.59 6.22 -11.73
CA ARG A 130 3.13 7.30 -10.85
C ARG A 130 3.85 8.62 -11.09
N MET A 131 5.18 8.62 -11.28
CA MET A 131 5.89 9.88 -11.58
C MET A 131 5.39 10.57 -12.86
N ASN A 132 5.06 9.78 -13.90
CA ASN A 132 4.51 10.30 -15.15
C ASN A 132 3.06 10.76 -14.99
N ALA A 133 2.25 10.02 -14.21
CA ALA A 133 0.88 10.40 -13.92
C ALA A 133 0.79 11.74 -13.18
N GLU A 134 1.70 12.01 -12.23
CA GLU A 134 1.67 13.29 -11.48
C GLU A 134 1.99 14.50 -12.37
N CYS A 135 2.76 14.33 -13.44
CA CYS A 135 2.99 15.41 -14.41
C CYS A 135 1.66 15.84 -15.08
N GLY A 136 0.88 14.87 -15.57
CA GLY A 136 -0.42 15.14 -16.18
C GLY A 136 -1.45 15.66 -15.17
N ALA A 137 -1.47 15.11 -13.95
CA ALA A 137 -2.36 15.57 -12.88
C ALA A 137 -2.04 17.02 -12.46
N CYS A 138 -0.75 17.39 -12.41
CA CYS A 138 -0.30 18.76 -12.15
C CYS A 138 -0.82 19.74 -13.21
N GLU A 139 -0.67 19.39 -14.50
CA GLU A 139 -1.14 20.22 -15.61
C GLU A 139 -2.66 20.44 -15.54
N ASP A 140 -3.44 19.37 -15.35
CA ASP A 140 -4.89 19.49 -15.31
C ASP A 140 -5.38 20.26 -14.08
N LYS A 141 -4.80 20.04 -12.90
CA LYS A 141 -5.09 20.84 -11.70
C LYS A 141 -4.74 22.31 -11.91
N LYS A 142 -3.64 22.61 -12.58
CA LYS A 142 -3.28 24.00 -12.93
C LYS A 142 -4.30 24.62 -13.89
N ARG A 143 -4.80 23.87 -14.87
CA ARG A 143 -5.87 24.30 -15.78
C ARG A 143 -7.16 24.60 -15.02
N ILE A 144 -7.58 23.73 -14.10
CA ILE A 144 -8.76 23.93 -13.24
C ILE A 144 -8.60 25.19 -12.39
N ALA A 145 -7.47 25.35 -11.71
CA ALA A 145 -7.20 26.53 -10.89
C ALA A 145 -7.26 27.82 -11.73
N THR A 146 -6.65 27.83 -12.92
CA THR A 146 -6.67 28.98 -13.83
C THR A 146 -8.10 29.34 -14.24
N ARG A 147 -8.93 28.35 -14.58
CA ARG A 147 -10.35 28.56 -14.88
C ARG A 147 -11.12 29.09 -13.67
N ALA A 148 -10.90 28.53 -12.48
CA ALA A 148 -11.52 29.01 -11.25
C ALA A 148 -11.20 30.48 -10.98
N LYS A 149 -9.95 30.90 -11.24
CA LYS A 149 -9.56 32.31 -11.11
C LYS A 149 -10.27 33.22 -12.11
N GLN A 150 -10.41 32.80 -13.36
CA GLN A 150 -11.15 33.54 -14.39
C GLN A 150 -12.64 33.74 -14.03
N LEU A 151 -13.21 32.81 -13.26
CA LEU A 151 -14.59 32.86 -12.79
C LEU A 151 -14.74 33.53 -11.42
N ASN A 152 -13.67 34.08 -10.84
CA ASN A 152 -13.63 34.66 -9.49
C ASN A 152 -14.04 33.67 -8.37
N LEU A 153 -13.69 32.40 -8.53
CA LEU A 153 -13.94 31.33 -7.55
C LEU A 153 -12.68 31.07 -6.71
N ASP A 154 -12.30 32.05 -5.88
CA ASP A 154 -10.99 32.08 -5.20
C ASP A 154 -10.73 30.85 -4.31
N ALA A 155 -11.71 30.38 -3.54
CA ALA A 155 -11.54 29.20 -2.68
C ALA A 155 -11.21 27.92 -3.48
N ILE A 156 -11.78 27.78 -4.69
CA ILE A 156 -11.47 26.66 -5.59
C ILE A 156 -10.08 26.84 -6.19
N HIS A 157 -9.76 28.05 -6.67
CA HIS A 157 -8.43 28.35 -7.19
C HIS A 157 -7.33 28.02 -6.16
N ASP A 158 -7.45 28.56 -4.95
CA ASP A 158 -6.39 28.45 -3.94
C ASP A 158 -6.15 26.99 -3.55
N THR A 159 -7.24 26.24 -3.33
CA THR A 159 -7.16 24.82 -2.96
C THR A 159 -6.56 23.97 -4.08
N VAL A 160 -7.09 24.07 -5.30
CA VAL A 160 -6.65 23.22 -6.43
C VAL A 160 -5.25 23.62 -6.93
N HIS A 161 -4.89 24.90 -6.84
CA HIS A 161 -3.56 25.36 -7.20
C HIS A 161 -2.51 24.82 -6.23
N GLU A 162 -2.80 24.73 -4.94
CA GLU A 162 -1.89 24.09 -3.98
C GLU A 162 -1.75 22.60 -4.28
N MET A 163 -2.86 21.90 -4.58
CA MET A 163 -2.82 20.50 -5.00
C MET A 163 -1.97 20.30 -6.27
N ALA A 164 -1.98 21.23 -7.22
CA ALA A 164 -1.10 21.14 -8.39
C ALA A 164 0.39 21.15 -8.01
N LYS A 165 0.79 21.96 -7.02
CA LYS A 165 2.17 21.97 -6.50
C LYS A 165 2.50 20.68 -5.77
N ASP A 166 1.53 20.11 -5.05
CA ASP A 166 1.67 18.80 -4.42
C ASP A 166 1.96 17.72 -5.46
N GLU A 167 1.28 17.68 -6.59
CA GLU A 167 1.58 16.71 -7.65
C GLU A 167 3.01 16.85 -8.19
N ALA A 168 3.49 18.09 -8.38
CA ALA A 168 4.88 18.31 -8.77
C ALA A 168 5.87 17.76 -7.71
N ARG A 169 5.57 17.96 -6.42
CA ARG A 169 6.37 17.41 -5.31
C ARG A 169 6.31 15.88 -5.28
N HIS A 170 5.15 15.27 -5.46
CA HIS A 170 4.96 13.82 -5.49
C HIS A 170 5.71 13.20 -6.68
N GLY A 171 5.55 13.76 -7.87
CA GLY A 171 6.26 13.32 -9.08
C GLY A 171 7.78 13.38 -8.91
N LYS A 172 8.31 14.46 -8.32
CA LYS A 172 9.74 14.57 -7.98
C LYS A 172 10.18 13.55 -6.94
N GLY A 173 9.34 13.25 -5.95
CA GLY A 173 9.58 12.20 -4.97
C GLY A 173 9.70 10.83 -5.64
N PHE A 174 8.73 10.47 -6.49
CA PHE A 174 8.76 9.21 -7.23
C PHE A 174 9.93 9.13 -8.21
N GLU A 175 10.23 10.20 -8.95
CA GLU A 175 11.40 10.28 -9.84
C GLU A 175 12.71 10.08 -9.06
N GLY A 176 12.85 10.72 -7.90
CA GLY A 176 14.04 10.57 -7.04
C GLY A 176 14.23 9.14 -6.56
N LEU A 177 13.16 8.47 -6.12
CA LEU A 177 13.19 7.06 -5.71
C LEU A 177 13.50 6.14 -6.90
N PHE A 178 12.85 6.37 -8.05
CA PHE A 178 13.11 5.60 -9.26
C PHE A 178 14.58 5.69 -9.67
N ASN A 179 15.12 6.91 -9.70
CA ASN A 179 16.51 7.13 -10.06
C ASN A 179 17.48 6.49 -9.07
N ARG A 180 17.19 6.58 -7.76
CA ARG A 180 18.06 6.03 -6.72
C ARG A 180 18.18 4.51 -6.78
N TYR A 181 17.08 3.80 -7.06
CA TYR A 181 17.01 2.34 -6.93
C TYR A 181 17.02 1.60 -8.26
N PHE A 182 16.60 2.22 -9.37
CA PHE A 182 16.32 1.52 -10.63
C PHE A 182 16.98 2.12 -11.87
N LYS A 183 17.55 3.32 -11.78
CA LYS A 183 18.34 3.92 -12.86
C LYS A 183 19.82 3.70 -12.55
N LYS A 184 20.47 2.85 -13.36
CA LYS A 184 21.92 2.63 -13.31
C LYS A 184 22.63 3.71 -14.12
#